data_AF-A0A1I4MU63-F1
#
_entry.id   AF-A0A1I4MU63-F1
#
_cell.length_a   1.000
_cell.length_b   1.000
_cell.length_c   1.000
_cell.angle_alpha   90.00
_cell.angle_beta   90.00
_cell.angle_gamma   90.00
#
_symmetry.space_group_name_H-M   'P 1'
#
loop_
_entity.id
_entity.type
_entity.pdbx_description
1 polymer ?
#
loop_
_entity_poly.entity_id
_entity_poly.type
_entity_poly.pdbx_seq_one_letter_code
_entity_poly.pdbx_strand_id
1 'polypeptide(L)'
;MFKHTILSAALAASTALGMVPASAAAAAPLKLEVFNPGEAAIFPVASVLVSGHKDAVLIDAQFSRAEALKLVELIRASGKRLTTVYVSHGDPDFYFGLDVIKAAFPDAQIVASAHTVAAMEKKAKAKVGYWGPILKDNAPQGIVMPQVLQGDTIKLEGQSLKIASEHGVPVERSYVWIPSIKAVVGGVVVFNELHVWTADTQTPESRQQWLATLKGIEALKPSTVVPGHFKVGAPLTVDSIAFTRDYLLRFELESAKAANSAELIATMKTLYPSVGLAGALDTSAKVAKGEIKW
;
A
#
# COMPACT_ATOMS: atom_id res chain seq x y z
N MET A 1 90.85 -5.12 27.15
CA MET A 1 89.90 -4.47 26.20
C MET A 1 89.37 -5.55 25.27
N PHE A 2 88.10 -5.93 25.46
CA PHE A 2 87.42 -6.97 24.69
C PHE A 2 87.13 -6.49 23.26
N LYS A 3 87.36 -7.35 22.24
CA LYS A 3 86.80 -7.16 20.90
C LYS A 3 85.83 -8.30 20.63
N HIS A 4 84.54 -7.95 20.56
CA HIS A 4 83.44 -8.85 20.23
C HIS A 4 83.21 -8.93 18.72
N THR A 5 82.93 -10.16 18.30
CA THR A 5 82.40 -10.67 17.04
C THR A 5 81.12 -9.95 16.61
N ILE A 6 80.96 -9.67 15.30
CA ILE A 6 79.69 -9.25 14.71
C ILE A 6 79.24 -10.32 13.72
N LEU A 7 78.13 -10.99 14.05
CA LEU A 7 77.40 -11.91 13.19
C LEU A 7 76.38 -11.09 12.37
N SER A 8 76.39 -11.26 11.03
CA SER A 8 75.40 -10.63 10.15
C SER A 8 74.14 -11.49 10.06
N ALA A 9 72.98 -10.93 10.39
CA ALA A 9 71.67 -11.55 10.17
C ALA A 9 70.96 -10.85 9.00
N ALA A 10 70.70 -11.61 7.92
CA ALA A 10 69.90 -11.15 6.78
C ALA A 10 68.41 -11.35 7.08
N LEU A 11 67.63 -10.26 7.00
CA LEU A 11 66.18 -10.27 7.21
C LEU A 11 65.48 -10.35 5.84
N ALA A 12 64.80 -11.47 5.57
CA ALA A 12 63.93 -11.63 4.40
C ALA A 12 62.57 -10.98 4.68
N ALA A 13 62.20 -9.96 3.90
CA ALA A 13 60.91 -9.29 3.98
C ALA A 13 59.92 -9.97 3.02
N SER A 14 58.94 -10.68 3.58
CA SER A 14 57.81 -11.25 2.83
C SER A 14 56.69 -10.21 2.72
N THR A 15 56.44 -9.70 1.51
CA THR A 15 55.32 -8.80 1.21
C THR A 15 54.03 -9.60 1.07
N ALA A 16 53.17 -9.56 2.09
CA ALA A 16 51.80 -10.05 2.00
C ALA A 16 50.94 -9.04 1.22
N LEU A 17 50.49 -9.41 0.01
CA LEU A 17 49.45 -8.67 -0.71
C LEU A 17 48.11 -8.85 0.02
N GLY A 18 47.67 -7.82 0.74
CA GLY A 18 46.33 -7.77 1.33
C GLY A 18 45.26 -7.67 0.24
N MET A 19 44.37 -8.66 0.16
CA MET A 19 43.13 -8.55 -0.60
C MET A 19 42.23 -7.52 0.08
N VAL A 20 42.00 -6.39 -0.60
CA VAL A 20 41.02 -5.39 -0.16
C VAL A 20 39.62 -5.95 -0.42
N PRO A 21 38.74 -6.05 0.58
CA PRO A 21 37.37 -6.50 0.34
C PRO A 21 36.67 -5.49 -0.56
N ALA A 22 36.09 -5.96 -1.66
CA ALA A 22 35.25 -5.15 -2.52
C ALA A 22 34.09 -4.58 -1.68
N SER A 23 34.05 -3.26 -1.53
CA SER A 23 32.92 -2.57 -0.92
C SER A 23 31.69 -2.87 -1.76
N ALA A 24 30.69 -3.53 -1.16
CA ALA A 24 29.38 -3.67 -1.78
C ALA A 24 28.80 -2.27 -1.95
N ALA A 25 28.78 -1.78 -3.19
CA ALA A 25 28.17 -0.50 -3.52
C ALA A 25 26.73 -0.48 -2.97
N ALA A 26 26.42 0.52 -2.15
CA ALA A 26 25.07 0.68 -1.62
C ALA A 26 24.08 0.79 -2.78
N ALA A 27 23.04 -0.04 -2.78
CA ALA A 27 22.01 0.00 -3.81
C ALA A 27 21.38 1.40 -3.85
N ALA A 28 21.17 1.94 -5.05
CA ALA A 28 20.53 3.24 -5.23
C ALA A 28 19.17 3.29 -4.52
N PRO A 29 18.76 4.42 -3.93
CA PRO A 29 17.48 4.50 -3.23
C PRO A 29 16.33 4.19 -4.18
N LEU A 30 15.35 3.41 -3.71
CA LEU A 30 14.12 3.16 -4.45
C LEU A 30 13.37 4.47 -4.69
N LYS A 31 12.65 4.56 -5.81
CA LYS A 31 11.81 5.70 -6.15
C LYS A 31 10.34 5.30 -6.08
N LEU A 32 9.51 6.23 -5.64
CA LEU A 32 8.05 6.09 -5.63
C LEU A 32 7.47 6.99 -6.70
N GLU A 33 6.68 6.41 -7.59
CA GLU A 33 5.82 7.15 -8.49
C GLU A 33 4.37 6.78 -8.16
N VAL A 34 3.58 7.79 -7.76
CA VAL A 34 2.22 7.60 -7.23
C VAL A 34 1.21 8.01 -8.29
N PHE A 35 0.30 7.11 -8.61
CA PHE A 35 -0.86 7.37 -9.44
C PHE A 35 -2.12 7.36 -8.59
N ASN A 36 -2.86 8.46 -8.60
CA ASN A 36 -4.20 8.53 -8.05
C ASN A 36 -5.09 9.30 -9.04
N PRO A 37 -6.19 8.70 -9.53
CA PRO A 37 -7.07 9.32 -10.53
C PRO A 37 -7.93 10.47 -9.96
N GLY A 38 -7.96 10.66 -8.64
CA GLY A 38 -8.75 11.68 -7.97
C GLY A 38 -10.25 11.54 -8.25
N GLU A 39 -10.94 12.67 -8.29
CA GLU A 39 -12.40 12.74 -8.50
C GLU A 39 -12.87 12.23 -9.87
N ALA A 40 -11.94 11.97 -10.80
CA ALA A 40 -12.29 11.35 -12.08
C ALA A 40 -12.64 9.86 -11.96
N ALA A 41 -12.27 9.20 -10.86
CA ALA A 41 -12.62 7.81 -10.58
C ALA A 41 -13.74 7.68 -9.54
N ILE A 42 -14.47 6.55 -9.58
CA ILE A 42 -15.47 6.20 -8.57
C ILE A 42 -14.81 6.03 -7.19
N PHE A 43 -13.64 5.38 -7.18
CA PHE A 43 -12.80 5.20 -6.00
C PHE A 43 -11.41 5.79 -6.27
N PRO A 44 -11.02 6.89 -5.61
CA PRO A 44 -9.70 7.50 -5.78
C PRO A 44 -8.63 6.68 -5.03
N VAL A 45 -8.36 5.47 -5.54
CA VAL A 45 -7.37 4.54 -5.00
C VAL A 45 -5.97 4.88 -5.53
N ALA A 46 -4.97 4.76 -4.67
CA ALA A 46 -3.58 4.96 -5.03
C ALA A 46 -2.96 3.68 -5.59
N SER A 47 -2.32 3.79 -6.75
CA SER A 47 -1.33 2.82 -7.23
C SER A 47 0.07 3.40 -7.05
N VAL A 48 1.02 2.59 -6.62
CA VAL A 48 2.40 3.05 -6.41
C VAL A 48 3.37 2.17 -7.18
N LEU A 49 4.11 2.77 -8.11
CA LEU A 49 5.23 2.12 -8.78
C LEU A 49 6.51 2.36 -7.97
N VAL A 50 7.00 1.30 -7.32
CA VAL A 50 8.27 1.28 -6.60
C VAL A 50 9.36 0.84 -7.55
N SER A 51 10.26 1.75 -7.91
CA SER A 51 11.29 1.51 -8.93
C SER A 51 12.69 1.41 -8.33
N GLY A 52 13.43 0.38 -8.76
CA GLY A 52 14.88 0.25 -8.59
C GLY A 52 15.64 0.81 -9.79
N HIS A 53 16.83 0.29 -10.02
CA HIS A 53 17.67 0.65 -11.16
C HIS A 53 17.12 0.11 -12.49
N LYS A 54 16.75 -1.17 -12.55
CA LYS A 54 16.24 -1.89 -13.73
C LYS A 54 14.80 -2.35 -13.56
N ASP A 55 14.48 -2.85 -12.37
CA ASP A 55 13.20 -3.49 -12.07
C ASP A 55 12.25 -2.57 -11.30
N ALA A 56 10.96 -2.90 -11.32
CA ALA A 56 9.93 -2.22 -10.53
C ALA A 56 8.87 -3.20 -9.98
N VAL A 57 8.27 -2.79 -8.87
CA VAL A 57 7.10 -3.43 -8.25
C VAL A 57 5.94 -2.44 -8.29
N LEU A 58 4.79 -2.87 -8.81
CA LEU A 58 3.55 -2.12 -8.73
C LEU A 58 2.78 -2.54 -7.48
N ILE A 59 2.28 -1.57 -6.73
CA ILE A 59 1.33 -1.78 -5.63
C ILE A 59 -0.04 -1.29 -6.09
N ASP A 60 -1.02 -2.20 -6.11
CA ASP A 60 -2.43 -2.03 -6.47
C ASP A 60 -2.68 -1.63 -7.94
N ALA A 61 -3.79 -2.11 -8.51
CA ALA A 61 -4.02 -2.13 -9.96
C ALA A 61 -5.21 -1.30 -10.44
N GLN A 62 -5.74 -0.40 -9.60
CA GLN A 62 -6.89 0.46 -9.89
C GLN A 62 -8.21 -0.29 -10.09
N PHE A 63 -9.30 0.49 -10.10
CA PHE A 63 -10.67 -0.02 -10.13
C PHE A 63 -11.19 -0.26 -11.53
N SER A 64 -10.89 0.64 -12.48
CA SER A 64 -11.43 0.58 -13.82
C SER A 64 -10.35 0.30 -14.86
N ARG A 65 -10.75 -0.32 -15.98
CA ARG A 65 -9.84 -0.57 -17.10
C ARG A 65 -9.21 0.71 -17.65
N ALA A 66 -9.96 1.83 -17.67
CA ALA A 66 -9.43 3.10 -18.14
C ALA A 66 -8.32 3.65 -17.23
N GLU A 67 -8.44 3.50 -15.91
CA GLU A 67 -7.35 3.86 -14.98
C GLU A 67 -6.18 2.90 -15.11
N ALA A 68 -6.44 1.59 -15.24
CA ALA A 68 -5.40 0.59 -15.42
C ALA A 68 -4.59 0.81 -16.71
N LEU A 69 -5.21 1.27 -17.80
CA LEU A 69 -4.50 1.64 -19.02
C LEU A 69 -3.55 2.83 -18.80
N LYS A 70 -3.95 3.85 -18.02
CA LYS A 70 -3.04 4.95 -17.65
C LYS A 70 -1.87 4.45 -16.82
N LEU A 71 -2.12 3.47 -15.95
CA LEU A 71 -1.08 2.83 -15.16
C LEU A 71 -0.10 2.03 -16.02
N VAL A 72 -0.57 1.35 -17.08
CA VAL A 72 0.30 0.72 -18.08
C VAL A 72 1.23 1.73 -18.73
N GLU A 73 0.72 2.90 -19.13
CA GLU A 73 1.54 3.95 -19.74
C GLU A 73 2.57 4.53 -18.76
N LEU A 74 2.19 4.72 -17.49
CA LEU A 74 3.12 5.14 -16.43
C LEU A 74 4.26 4.12 -16.26
N ILE A 75 3.93 2.82 -16.21
CA ILE A 75 4.94 1.76 -16.09
C ILE A 75 5.87 1.74 -17.30
N ARG A 76 5.33 1.86 -18.53
CA ARG A 76 6.14 1.93 -19.76
C ARG A 76 7.07 3.14 -19.77
N ALA A 77 6.55 4.31 -19.39
CA ALA A 77 7.31 5.55 -19.33
C ALA A 77 8.47 5.49 -18.32
N SER A 78 8.33 4.69 -17.26
CA SER A 78 9.41 4.48 -16.27
C SER A 78 10.67 3.82 -16.85
N GLY A 79 10.52 3.10 -17.98
CA GLY A 79 11.58 2.30 -18.60
C GLY A 79 12.03 1.10 -17.75
N LYS A 80 11.29 0.76 -16.68
CA LYS A 80 11.60 -0.36 -15.78
C LYS A 80 10.92 -1.63 -16.24
N ARG A 81 11.54 -2.77 -15.94
CA ARG A 81 10.89 -4.08 -16.06
C ARG A 81 9.99 -4.29 -14.84
N LEU A 82 8.68 -4.41 -15.06
CA LEU A 82 7.75 -4.77 -14.00
C LEU A 82 7.94 -6.25 -13.64
N THR A 83 8.43 -6.55 -12.44
CA THR A 83 8.66 -7.93 -11.98
C THR A 83 7.50 -8.46 -11.15
N THR A 84 6.83 -7.58 -10.41
CA THR A 84 5.82 -7.96 -9.44
C THR A 84 4.71 -6.90 -9.36
N VAL A 85 3.48 -7.36 -9.25
CA VAL A 85 2.30 -6.58 -8.87
C VAL A 85 1.81 -7.13 -7.54
N TYR A 86 1.76 -6.30 -6.52
CA TYR A 86 1.21 -6.65 -5.22
C TYR A 86 -0.16 -6.04 -5.03
N VAL A 87 -1.16 -6.86 -4.69
CA VAL A 87 -2.50 -6.40 -4.30
C VAL A 87 -2.56 -6.35 -2.78
N SER A 88 -2.84 -5.16 -2.25
CA SER A 88 -2.77 -4.88 -0.82
C SER A 88 -4.08 -5.11 -0.07
N HIS A 89 -5.22 -5.17 -0.79
CA HIS A 89 -6.54 -5.34 -0.19
C HIS A 89 -7.53 -6.10 -1.09
N GLY A 90 -8.56 -6.70 -0.49
CA GLY A 90 -9.51 -7.59 -1.16
C GLY A 90 -10.71 -6.90 -1.81
N ASP A 91 -10.74 -5.57 -1.84
CA ASP A 91 -11.78 -4.77 -2.48
C ASP A 91 -11.45 -4.45 -3.94
N PRO A 92 -12.47 -4.33 -4.81
CA PRO A 92 -12.28 -4.37 -6.25
C PRO A 92 -11.45 -3.22 -6.82
N ASP A 93 -11.42 -2.08 -6.14
CA ASP A 93 -10.61 -0.93 -6.52
C ASP A 93 -9.10 -1.18 -6.45
N PHE A 94 -8.67 -2.21 -5.71
CA PHE A 94 -7.26 -2.60 -5.64
C PHE A 94 -6.84 -3.58 -6.75
N TYR A 95 -7.79 -4.27 -7.42
CA TYR A 95 -7.45 -5.41 -8.28
C TYR A 95 -8.24 -5.56 -9.59
N PHE A 96 -9.32 -4.81 -9.81
CA PHE A 96 -10.11 -4.96 -11.05
C PHE A 96 -9.30 -4.65 -12.31
N GLY A 97 -8.39 -3.69 -12.26
CA GLY A 97 -7.51 -3.41 -13.40
C GLY A 97 -6.43 -4.46 -13.70
N LEU A 98 -6.32 -5.54 -12.91
CA LEU A 98 -5.29 -6.56 -13.12
C LEU A 98 -5.37 -7.26 -14.47
N ASP A 99 -6.54 -7.36 -15.10
CA ASP A 99 -6.66 -7.95 -16.45
C ASP A 99 -5.86 -7.15 -17.49
N VAL A 100 -5.95 -5.82 -17.43
CA VAL A 100 -5.18 -4.89 -18.26
C VAL A 100 -3.69 -4.97 -17.93
N ILE A 101 -3.33 -4.97 -16.65
CA ILE A 101 -1.92 -5.05 -16.22
C ILE A 101 -1.30 -6.38 -16.66
N LYS A 102 -2.01 -7.51 -16.47
CA LYS A 102 -1.53 -8.84 -16.87
C LYS A 102 -1.35 -8.96 -18.38
N ALA A 103 -2.25 -8.38 -19.17
CA ALA A 103 -2.13 -8.38 -20.62
C ALA A 103 -0.91 -7.57 -21.09
N ALA A 104 -0.62 -6.43 -20.45
CA ALA A 104 0.50 -5.57 -20.81
C ALA A 104 1.87 -6.09 -20.32
N PHE A 105 1.90 -6.77 -19.16
CA PHE A 105 3.11 -7.27 -18.52
C PHE A 105 2.95 -8.75 -18.12
N PRO A 106 2.90 -9.67 -19.11
CA PRO A 106 2.59 -11.08 -18.87
C PRO A 106 3.61 -11.80 -17.98
N ASP A 107 4.86 -11.31 -17.92
CA ASP A 107 5.93 -11.90 -17.12
C ASP A 107 5.91 -11.45 -15.65
N ALA A 108 5.16 -10.40 -15.31
CA ALA A 108 5.06 -9.93 -13.93
C ALA A 108 4.30 -10.95 -13.07
N GLN A 109 4.85 -11.25 -11.89
CA GLN A 109 4.15 -12.04 -10.88
C GLN A 109 3.08 -11.18 -10.22
N ILE A 110 1.84 -11.68 -10.16
CA ILE A 110 0.75 -11.00 -9.46
C ILE A 110 0.55 -11.75 -8.14
N VAL A 111 0.79 -11.07 -7.02
CA VAL A 111 0.81 -11.68 -5.69
C VAL A 111 0.01 -10.87 -4.67
N ALA A 112 -0.49 -11.54 -3.65
CA ALA A 112 -1.15 -10.92 -2.50
C ALA A 112 -0.93 -11.77 -1.24
N SER A 113 -1.28 -11.23 -0.06
CA SER A 113 -1.28 -12.04 1.16
C SER A 113 -2.35 -13.14 1.08
N ALA A 114 -2.16 -14.24 1.80
CA ALA A 114 -3.15 -15.33 1.84
C ALA A 114 -4.57 -14.85 2.23
N HIS A 115 -4.64 -13.89 3.16
CA HIS A 115 -5.89 -13.29 3.59
C HIS A 115 -6.55 -12.46 2.49
N THR A 116 -5.77 -11.71 1.71
CA THR A 116 -6.28 -10.92 0.58
C THR A 116 -6.81 -11.83 -0.52
N VAL A 117 -6.07 -12.90 -0.87
CA VAL A 117 -6.52 -13.90 -1.85
C VAL A 117 -7.85 -14.53 -1.38
N ALA A 118 -7.94 -14.98 -0.13
CA ALA A 118 -9.17 -15.57 0.41
C ALA A 118 -10.35 -14.58 0.41
N ALA A 119 -10.11 -13.30 0.72
CA ALA A 119 -11.13 -12.26 0.66
C ALA A 119 -11.63 -12.04 -0.78
N MET A 120 -10.71 -12.00 -1.76
CA MET A 120 -11.04 -11.89 -3.18
C MET A 120 -11.85 -13.09 -3.68
N GLU A 121 -11.44 -14.32 -3.35
CA GLU A 121 -12.17 -15.55 -3.71
C GLU A 121 -13.61 -15.51 -3.21
N LYS A 122 -13.83 -15.02 -1.98
CA LYS A 122 -15.16 -14.89 -1.39
C LYS A 122 -16.00 -13.79 -2.04
N LYS A 123 -15.41 -12.63 -2.35
CA LYS A 123 -16.14 -11.41 -2.72
C LYS A 123 -16.25 -11.18 -4.24
N ALA A 124 -15.28 -11.62 -5.03
CA ALA A 124 -15.11 -11.15 -6.42
C ALA A 124 -16.34 -11.35 -7.31
N LYS A 125 -16.98 -12.52 -7.27
CA LYS A 125 -18.17 -12.79 -8.10
C LYS A 125 -19.32 -11.81 -7.81
N ALA A 126 -19.59 -11.56 -6.52
CA ALA A 126 -20.63 -10.62 -6.11
C ALA A 126 -20.26 -9.18 -6.50
N LYS A 127 -18.99 -8.79 -6.30
CA LYS A 127 -18.50 -7.46 -6.67
C LYS A 127 -18.56 -7.24 -8.19
N VAL A 128 -18.23 -8.23 -9.02
CA VAL A 128 -18.38 -8.15 -10.48
C VAL A 128 -19.85 -8.00 -10.88
N GLY A 129 -20.76 -8.76 -10.27
CA GLY A 129 -22.19 -8.64 -10.55
C GLY A 129 -22.76 -7.26 -10.22
N TYR A 130 -22.26 -6.63 -9.15
CA TYR A 130 -22.68 -5.29 -8.73
C TYR A 130 -22.05 -4.19 -9.59
N TRP A 131 -20.72 -4.22 -9.76
CA TRP A 131 -19.97 -3.14 -10.41
C TRP A 131 -19.94 -3.24 -11.94
N GLY A 132 -20.08 -4.44 -12.52
CA GLY A 132 -20.04 -4.65 -13.96
C GLY A 132 -21.02 -3.75 -14.73
N PRO A 133 -22.32 -3.73 -14.38
CA PRO A 133 -23.30 -2.85 -15.02
C PRO A 133 -23.01 -1.34 -14.85
N ILE A 134 -22.39 -0.95 -13.72
CA ILE A 134 -22.03 0.44 -13.43
C ILE A 134 -20.83 0.87 -14.27
N LEU A 135 -19.80 0.02 -14.33
CA LEU A 135 -18.54 0.29 -15.04
C LEU A 135 -18.66 0.11 -16.56
N LYS A 136 -19.62 -0.69 -17.05
CA LYS A 136 -19.80 -0.98 -18.48
C LYS A 136 -18.49 -1.46 -19.11
N ASP A 137 -18.04 -0.81 -20.18
CA ASP A 137 -16.79 -1.14 -20.90
C ASP A 137 -15.53 -0.96 -20.04
N ASN A 138 -15.63 -0.25 -18.91
CA ASN A 138 -14.53 -0.09 -17.95
C ASN A 138 -14.49 -1.19 -16.89
N ALA A 139 -15.43 -2.15 -16.89
CA ALA A 139 -15.41 -3.30 -15.99
C ALA A 139 -14.31 -4.30 -16.39
N PRO A 140 -13.72 -5.06 -15.44
CA PRO A 140 -12.76 -6.10 -15.80
C PRO A 140 -13.35 -7.11 -16.78
N GLN A 141 -12.59 -7.49 -17.81
CA GLN A 141 -12.98 -8.56 -18.75
C GLN A 141 -12.84 -9.95 -18.13
N GLY A 142 -12.04 -10.07 -17.07
CA GLY A 142 -11.90 -11.26 -16.26
C GLY A 142 -11.24 -10.92 -14.93
N ILE A 143 -11.50 -11.73 -13.91
CA ILE A 143 -10.83 -11.56 -12.61
C ILE A 143 -9.52 -12.33 -12.62
N VAL A 144 -8.43 -11.60 -12.46
CA VAL A 144 -7.09 -12.17 -12.26
C VAL A 144 -6.89 -12.37 -10.77
N MET A 145 -6.88 -13.63 -10.31
CA MET A 145 -6.57 -13.95 -8.92
C MET A 145 -5.06 -13.92 -8.68
N PRO A 146 -4.57 -13.15 -7.70
CA PRO A 146 -3.17 -13.16 -7.30
C PRO A 146 -2.75 -14.52 -6.74
N GLN A 147 -1.48 -14.87 -6.92
CA GLN A 147 -0.87 -15.98 -6.19
C GLN A 147 -0.60 -15.57 -4.74
N VAL A 148 -0.67 -16.53 -3.82
CA VAL A 148 -0.29 -16.28 -2.42
C VAL A 148 1.21 -16.00 -2.34
N LEU A 149 1.56 -14.81 -1.86
CA LEU A 149 2.94 -14.44 -1.56
C LEU A 149 3.50 -15.38 -0.48
N GLN A 150 4.66 -15.98 -0.77
CA GLN A 150 5.38 -16.78 0.22
C GLN A 150 6.15 -15.85 1.15
N GLY A 151 5.88 -15.96 2.46
CA GLY A 151 6.39 -15.03 3.46
C GLY A 151 5.76 -13.65 3.38
N ASP A 152 6.46 -12.65 3.89
CA ASP A 152 5.96 -11.28 4.09
C ASP A 152 6.79 -10.23 3.32
N THR A 153 7.64 -10.64 2.40
CA THR A 153 8.64 -9.75 1.80
C THR A 153 8.72 -9.94 0.29
N ILE A 154 8.54 -8.85 -0.43
CA ILE A 154 8.90 -8.75 -1.85
C ILE A 154 10.32 -8.17 -1.94
N LYS A 155 11.16 -8.76 -2.79
CA LYS A 155 12.52 -8.27 -3.04
C LYS A 155 12.56 -7.50 -4.35
N LEU A 156 13.08 -6.28 -4.29
CA LEU A 156 13.37 -5.45 -5.46
C LEU A 156 14.85 -5.09 -5.46
N GLU A 157 15.61 -5.76 -6.33
CA GLU A 157 17.07 -5.55 -6.47
C GLU A 157 17.83 -5.64 -5.13
N GLY A 158 17.48 -6.63 -4.31
CA GLY A 158 18.06 -6.85 -2.98
C GLY A 158 17.44 -6.00 -1.85
N GLN A 159 16.65 -4.97 -2.19
CA GLN A 159 15.92 -4.17 -1.21
C GLN A 159 14.58 -4.82 -0.86
N SER A 160 14.08 -4.56 0.36
CA SER A 160 12.90 -5.24 0.89
C SER A 160 11.67 -4.33 0.88
N LEU A 161 10.57 -4.83 0.34
CA LEU A 161 9.23 -4.31 0.51
C LEU A 161 8.50 -5.29 1.43
N LYS A 162 8.31 -4.89 2.69
CA LYS A 162 7.75 -5.74 3.75
C LYS A 162 6.25 -5.54 3.82
N ILE A 163 5.51 -6.62 3.64
CA ILE A 163 4.06 -6.67 3.85
C ILE A 163 3.83 -6.78 5.35
N ALA A 164 3.31 -5.72 5.96
CA ALA A 164 3.08 -5.65 7.39
C ALA A 164 1.59 -5.53 7.72
N SER A 165 1.24 -6.01 8.90
CA SER A 165 -0.11 -5.98 9.48
C SER A 165 -0.01 -5.83 11.00
N GLU A 166 -1.15 -5.68 11.68
CA GLU A 166 -1.21 -5.54 13.14
C GLU A 166 -0.50 -6.71 13.85
N HIS A 167 0.52 -6.42 14.65
CA HIS A 167 1.26 -7.39 15.47
C HIS A 167 1.80 -8.63 14.72
N GLY A 168 1.97 -8.56 13.39
CA GLY A 168 2.31 -9.72 12.58
C GLY A 168 1.20 -10.78 12.48
N VAL A 169 -0.02 -10.45 12.95
CA VAL A 169 -1.22 -11.24 12.72
C VAL A 169 -1.73 -10.88 11.33
N PRO A 170 -1.80 -11.85 10.41
CA PRO A 170 -2.33 -11.59 9.07
C PRO A 170 -3.80 -11.16 9.17
N VAL A 171 -4.08 -9.90 8.82
CA VAL A 171 -5.43 -9.34 8.75
C VAL A 171 -5.68 -8.76 7.36
N GLU A 172 -6.94 -8.56 7.00
CA GLU A 172 -7.38 -8.06 5.69
C GLU A 172 -6.79 -6.68 5.34
N ARG A 173 -6.33 -5.92 6.35
CA ARG A 173 -5.77 -4.58 6.22
C ARG A 173 -4.24 -4.58 6.37
N SER A 174 -3.55 -5.07 5.35
CA SER A 174 -2.08 -4.97 5.24
C SER A 174 -1.63 -3.66 4.60
N TYR A 175 -0.36 -3.32 4.81
CA TYR A 175 0.35 -2.22 4.13
C TYR A 175 1.77 -2.64 3.76
N VAL A 176 2.44 -1.88 2.88
CA VAL A 176 3.82 -2.13 2.48
C VAL A 176 4.75 -1.16 3.17
N TRP A 177 5.67 -1.67 3.98
CA TRP A 177 6.78 -0.93 4.58
C TRP A 177 8.06 -1.10 3.75
N ILE A 178 8.70 0.00 3.38
CA ILE A 178 9.92 0.03 2.58
C ILE A 178 11.04 0.67 3.42
N PRO A 179 11.82 -0.13 4.19
CA PRO A 179 12.76 0.41 5.17
C PRO A 179 13.86 1.29 4.57
N SER A 180 14.33 0.97 3.36
CA SER A 180 15.46 1.66 2.73
C SER A 180 15.17 3.13 2.41
N ILE A 181 13.91 3.47 2.21
CA ILE A 181 13.44 4.85 1.95
C ILE A 181 12.43 5.34 2.99
N LYS A 182 12.26 4.58 4.08
CA LYS A 182 11.30 4.83 5.16
C LYS A 182 9.89 5.20 4.66
N ALA A 183 9.37 4.46 3.69
CA ALA A 183 8.07 4.71 3.10
C ALA A 183 7.03 3.66 3.48
N VAL A 184 5.80 4.11 3.74
CA VAL A 184 4.61 3.26 3.91
C VAL A 184 3.68 3.53 2.75
N VAL A 185 3.29 2.47 2.02
CA VAL A 185 2.44 2.58 0.82
C VAL A 185 1.42 1.45 0.77
N GLY A 186 0.36 1.67 -0.02
CA GLY A 186 -0.70 0.69 -0.26
C GLY A 186 -1.59 0.43 0.96
N GLY A 187 -2.60 -0.42 0.75
CA GLY A 187 -3.55 -0.83 1.76
C GLY A 187 -4.64 0.20 2.03
N VAL A 188 -5.79 -0.28 2.50
CA VAL A 188 -6.93 0.55 2.93
C VAL A 188 -6.78 1.01 4.40
N VAL A 189 -5.53 1.30 4.81
CA VAL A 189 -5.20 1.61 6.21
C VAL A 189 -5.11 3.12 6.45
N VAL A 190 -4.55 3.87 5.51
CA VAL A 190 -4.33 5.31 5.66
C VAL A 190 -5.13 6.04 4.60
N PHE A 191 -5.81 7.09 5.03
CA PHE A 191 -6.56 8.04 4.23
C PHE A 191 -5.98 9.45 4.42
N ASN A 192 -6.19 10.36 3.47
CA ASN A 192 -5.91 11.78 3.69
C ASN A 192 -6.91 12.69 2.97
N GLU A 193 -7.48 13.65 3.69
CA GLU A 193 -8.47 14.62 3.19
C GLU A 193 -9.69 14.01 2.46
N LEU A 194 -10.02 12.75 2.75
CA LEU A 194 -11.21 12.06 2.27
C LEU A 194 -11.96 11.44 3.45
N HIS A 195 -13.28 11.32 3.36
CA HIS A 195 -14.04 10.52 4.31
C HIS A 195 -13.55 9.06 4.31
N VAL A 196 -13.25 8.56 5.51
CA VAL A 196 -12.70 7.20 5.69
C VAL A 196 -13.80 6.15 5.49
N TRP A 197 -13.47 5.11 4.74
CA TRP A 197 -14.37 3.98 4.48
C TRP A 197 -14.40 3.02 5.69
N THR A 198 -15.42 3.15 6.55
CA THR A 198 -15.58 2.31 7.75
C THR A 198 -16.65 1.22 7.61
N ALA A 199 -17.27 1.09 6.42
CA ALA A 199 -18.31 0.09 6.15
C ALA A 199 -17.83 -1.36 6.38
N ASP A 200 -16.56 -1.65 6.12
CA ASP A 200 -15.95 -2.96 6.38
C ASP A 200 -15.39 -3.11 7.82
N THR A 201 -15.47 -2.06 8.65
CA THR A 201 -15.11 -2.10 10.08
C THR A 201 -16.33 -1.78 10.94
N GLN A 202 -17.32 -2.69 10.91
CA GLN A 202 -18.65 -2.44 11.48
C GLN A 202 -18.66 -2.40 13.01
N THR A 203 -17.79 -3.16 13.68
CA THR A 203 -17.76 -3.23 15.14
C THR A 203 -16.76 -2.24 15.75
N PRO A 204 -16.99 -1.73 16.97
CA PRO A 204 -16.00 -0.93 17.70
C PRO A 204 -14.64 -1.64 17.80
N GLU A 205 -14.63 -2.95 18.03
CA GLU A 205 -13.39 -3.75 18.13
C GLU A 205 -12.60 -3.71 16.83
N SER A 206 -13.27 -3.84 15.67
CA SER A 206 -12.60 -3.77 14.36
C SER A 206 -11.99 -2.39 14.08
N ARG A 207 -12.58 -1.31 14.61
CA ARG A 207 -12.02 0.04 14.52
C ARG A 207 -10.87 0.25 15.51
N GLN A 208 -10.90 -0.37 16.69
CA GLN A 208 -9.77 -0.38 17.61
C GLN A 208 -8.55 -1.11 17.03
N GLN A 209 -8.75 -2.24 16.35
CA GLN A 209 -7.70 -2.95 15.61
C GLN A 209 -7.08 -2.07 14.51
N TRP A 210 -7.92 -1.30 13.80
CA TRP A 210 -7.41 -0.33 12.83
C TRP A 210 -6.56 0.75 13.50
N LEU A 211 -7.00 1.32 14.62
CA LEU A 211 -6.21 2.28 15.40
C LEU A 211 -4.87 1.69 15.87
N ALA A 212 -4.84 0.41 16.28
CA ALA A 212 -3.60 -0.28 16.64
C ALA A 212 -2.67 -0.46 15.43
N THR A 213 -3.21 -0.74 14.25
CA THR A 213 -2.45 -0.78 12.99
C THR A 213 -1.80 0.58 12.69
N LEU A 214 -2.54 1.68 12.82
CA LEU A 214 -2.02 3.04 12.62
C LEU A 214 -0.88 3.35 13.59
N LYS A 215 -1.01 2.97 14.87
CA LYS A 215 0.06 3.10 15.86
C LYS A 215 1.30 2.28 15.48
N GLY A 216 1.12 1.08 14.92
CA GLY A 216 2.20 0.27 14.38
C GLY A 216 2.95 0.97 13.25
N ILE A 217 2.23 1.63 12.35
CA ILE A 217 2.80 2.44 11.27
C ILE A 217 3.61 3.62 11.84
N GLU A 218 3.08 4.36 12.81
CA GLU A 218 3.80 5.48 13.46
C GLU A 218 5.12 5.02 14.10
N ALA A 219 5.13 3.83 14.71
CA ALA A 219 6.31 3.26 15.36
C ALA A 219 7.46 2.95 14.38
N LEU A 220 7.16 2.76 13.08
CA LEU A 220 8.17 2.59 12.03
C LEU A 220 8.95 3.89 11.73
N LYS A 221 8.45 5.04 12.19
CA LYS A 221 8.98 6.38 11.90
C LYS A 221 9.18 6.63 10.40
N PRO A 222 8.11 6.49 9.58
CA PRO A 222 8.18 6.76 8.15
C PRO A 222 8.57 8.21 7.88
N SER A 223 9.28 8.46 6.77
CA SER A 223 9.44 9.82 6.21
C SER A 223 8.42 10.11 5.12
N THR A 224 7.78 9.08 4.57
CA THR A 224 6.77 9.20 3.50
C THR A 224 5.65 8.21 3.76
N VAL A 225 4.42 8.67 3.61
CA VAL A 225 3.23 7.83 3.72
C VAL A 225 2.36 8.13 2.51
N VAL A 226 2.11 7.13 1.68
CA VAL A 226 1.18 7.21 0.56
C VAL A 226 -0.12 6.54 1.00
N PRO A 227 -1.17 7.30 1.30
CA PRO A 227 -2.47 6.75 1.66
C PRO A 227 -3.05 5.89 0.53
N GLY A 228 -3.80 4.84 0.85
CA GLY A 228 -4.56 4.07 -0.15
C GLY A 228 -5.62 4.92 -0.83
N HIS A 229 -6.19 5.89 -0.11
CA HIS A 229 -7.10 6.88 -0.65
C HIS A 229 -6.74 8.28 -0.15
N PHE A 230 -6.60 9.23 -1.06
CA PHE A 230 -6.35 10.62 -0.68
C PHE A 230 -6.88 11.59 -1.73
N LYS A 231 -7.12 12.83 -1.31
CA LYS A 231 -7.42 13.92 -2.23
C LYS A 231 -6.17 14.30 -3.01
N VAL A 232 -6.23 14.29 -4.35
CA VAL A 232 -5.08 14.66 -5.19
C VAL A 232 -4.55 16.05 -4.80
N GLY A 233 -3.23 16.14 -4.62
CA GLY A 233 -2.54 17.33 -4.14
C GLY A 233 -2.33 17.37 -2.62
N ALA A 234 -2.99 16.50 -1.85
CA ALA A 234 -2.74 16.38 -0.42
C ALA A 234 -1.29 15.91 -0.15
N PRO A 235 -0.64 16.39 0.94
CA PRO A 235 0.69 15.96 1.30
C PRO A 235 0.78 14.45 1.57
N LEU A 236 1.83 13.80 1.06
CA LEU A 236 2.12 12.38 1.28
C LEU A 236 3.05 12.19 2.50
N THR A 237 2.60 12.74 3.64
CA THR A 237 3.37 12.82 4.89
C THR A 237 2.76 11.96 5.98
N VAL A 238 3.50 11.80 7.07
CA VAL A 238 3.08 11.10 8.30
C VAL A 238 1.79 11.66 8.91
N ASP A 239 1.43 12.91 8.59
CA ASP A 239 0.21 13.56 9.08
C ASP A 239 -1.06 12.84 8.61
N SER A 240 -1.00 12.11 7.49
CA SER A 240 -2.11 11.27 7.01
C SER A 240 -2.50 10.17 8.02
N ILE A 241 -1.53 9.69 8.81
CA ILE A 241 -1.78 8.70 9.87
C ILE A 241 -2.62 9.35 10.98
N ALA A 242 -2.25 10.56 11.40
CA ALA A 242 -2.99 11.34 12.38
C ALA A 242 -4.40 11.68 11.86
N PHE A 243 -4.53 12.12 10.60
CA PHE A 243 -5.83 12.38 9.97
C PHE A 243 -6.76 11.17 10.07
N THR A 244 -6.27 9.98 9.68
CA THR A 244 -7.08 8.76 9.70
C THR A 244 -7.46 8.37 11.13
N ARG A 245 -6.51 8.41 12.07
CA ARG A 245 -6.75 8.12 13.49
C ARG A 245 -7.83 9.03 14.06
N ASP A 246 -7.67 10.33 13.87
CA ASP A 246 -8.55 11.33 14.47
C ASP A 246 -9.96 11.26 13.84
N TYR A 247 -10.05 10.95 12.54
CA TYR A 247 -11.31 10.66 11.87
C TYR A 247 -12.02 9.43 12.46
N LEU A 248 -11.31 8.32 12.65
CA LEU A 248 -11.90 7.10 13.21
C LEU A 248 -12.42 7.31 14.64
N LEU A 249 -11.64 8.01 15.48
CA LEU A 249 -12.05 8.37 16.84
C LEU A 249 -13.29 9.28 16.82
N ARG A 250 -13.33 10.24 15.89
CA ARG A 250 -14.50 11.11 15.75
C ARG A 250 -15.73 10.36 15.26
N PHE A 251 -15.57 9.52 14.24
CA PHE A 251 -16.66 8.72 13.70
C PHE A 251 -17.28 7.81 14.77
N GLU A 252 -16.45 7.15 15.59
CA GLU A 252 -16.92 6.36 16.74
C GLU A 252 -17.78 7.19 17.70
N LEU A 253 -17.25 8.35 18.11
CA LEU A 253 -17.90 9.23 19.06
C LEU A 253 -19.25 9.74 18.55
N GLU A 254 -19.31 10.19 17.29
CA GLU A 254 -20.54 10.75 16.74
C GLU A 254 -21.54 9.66 16.33
N SER A 255 -21.08 8.48 15.91
CA SER A 255 -21.95 7.34 15.60
C SER A 255 -22.73 6.85 16.83
N ALA A 256 -22.13 6.94 18.02
CA ALA A 256 -22.80 6.63 19.27
C ALA A 256 -23.89 7.63 19.66
N LYS A 257 -23.78 8.90 19.21
CA LYS A 257 -24.75 9.97 19.53
C LYS A 257 -25.88 10.07 18.52
N ALA A 258 -25.59 9.85 17.24
CA ALA A 258 -26.56 10.01 16.15
C ALA A 258 -27.63 8.92 16.21
N ALA A 259 -28.90 9.28 16.00
CA ALA A 259 -29.99 8.30 15.98
C ALA A 259 -30.02 7.48 14.67
N ASN A 260 -29.62 8.10 13.56
CA ASN A 260 -29.68 7.53 12.20
C ASN A 260 -28.50 8.01 11.34
N SER A 261 -28.38 7.46 10.13
CA SER A 261 -27.28 7.77 9.23
C SER A 261 -27.30 9.22 8.77
N ALA A 262 -28.48 9.80 8.55
CA ALA A 262 -28.61 11.20 8.11
C ALA A 262 -28.03 12.18 9.14
N GLU A 263 -28.31 11.99 10.43
CA GLU A 263 -27.73 12.78 11.52
C GLU A 263 -26.21 12.60 11.63
N LEU A 264 -25.72 11.36 11.50
CA LEU A 264 -24.29 11.07 11.51
C LEU A 264 -23.58 11.73 10.33
N ILE A 265 -24.15 11.62 9.13
CA ILE A 265 -23.62 12.23 7.89
C ILE A 265 -23.56 13.76 8.04
N ALA A 266 -24.64 14.39 8.52
CA ALA A 266 -24.68 15.84 8.72
C ALA A 266 -23.62 16.31 9.73
N THR A 267 -23.45 15.58 10.83
CA THR A 267 -22.45 15.89 11.86
C THR A 267 -21.03 15.75 11.30
N MET A 268 -20.73 14.63 10.62
CA MET A 268 -19.39 14.40 10.06
C MET A 268 -19.06 15.39 8.94
N LYS A 269 -20.02 15.81 8.11
CA LYS A 269 -19.81 16.87 7.11
C LYS A 269 -19.55 18.23 7.74
N THR A 270 -20.16 18.53 8.88
CA THR A 270 -19.89 19.77 9.62
C THR A 270 -18.48 19.78 10.21
N LEU A 271 -18.01 18.64 10.72
CA LEU A 271 -16.69 18.49 11.32
C LEU A 271 -15.56 18.40 10.27
N TYR A 272 -15.87 17.86 9.09
CA TYR A 272 -14.93 17.69 7.98
C TYR A 272 -15.49 18.32 6.69
N PRO A 273 -15.64 19.66 6.62
CA PRO A 273 -16.34 20.32 5.51
C PRO A 273 -15.54 20.33 4.20
N SER A 274 -14.23 20.10 4.26
CA SER A 274 -13.32 20.17 3.10
C SER A 274 -12.88 18.81 2.57
N VAL A 275 -13.27 17.72 3.22
CA VAL A 275 -12.85 16.36 2.83
C VAL A 275 -13.75 15.80 1.73
N GLY A 276 -13.14 15.07 0.80
CA GLY A 276 -13.84 14.47 -0.33
C GLY A 276 -14.49 13.11 -0.04
N LEU A 277 -14.86 12.40 -1.10
CA LEU A 277 -15.40 11.03 -1.07
C LEU A 277 -16.66 10.88 -0.20
N ALA A 278 -17.64 11.78 -0.37
CA ALA A 278 -18.89 11.77 0.40
C ALA A 278 -19.65 10.42 0.32
N GLY A 279 -19.50 9.66 -0.78
CA GLY A 279 -20.09 8.32 -0.91
C GLY A 279 -19.54 7.30 0.11
N ALA A 280 -18.29 7.45 0.54
CA ALA A 280 -17.73 6.61 1.61
C ALA A 280 -18.43 6.90 2.94
N LEU A 281 -18.66 8.17 3.28
CA LEU A 281 -19.40 8.55 4.48
C LEU A 281 -20.86 8.06 4.42
N ASP A 282 -21.54 8.24 3.29
CA ASP A 282 -22.93 7.81 3.13
C ASP A 282 -23.10 6.30 3.39
N THR A 283 -22.27 5.48 2.75
CA THR A 283 -22.29 4.03 2.94
C THR A 283 -21.91 3.65 4.36
N SER A 284 -20.80 4.22 4.87
CA SER A 284 -20.29 3.91 6.20
C SER A 284 -21.29 4.25 7.31
N ALA A 285 -22.00 5.37 7.20
CA ALA A 285 -23.00 5.77 8.18
C ALA A 285 -24.23 4.85 8.15
N LYS A 286 -24.74 4.50 6.96
CA LYS A 286 -25.87 3.56 6.83
C LYS A 286 -25.55 2.19 7.43
N VAL A 287 -24.34 1.69 7.20
CA VAL A 287 -23.87 0.43 7.80
C VAL A 287 -23.74 0.56 9.31
N ALA A 288 -23.09 1.61 9.81
CA ALA A 288 -22.90 1.83 11.25
C ALA A 288 -24.23 1.96 12.01
N LYS A 289 -25.28 2.44 11.35
CA LYS A 289 -26.63 2.58 11.92
C LYS A 289 -27.55 1.38 11.63
N GLY A 290 -27.05 0.34 10.97
CA GLY A 290 -27.81 -0.88 10.67
C GLY A 290 -28.91 -0.69 9.62
N GLU A 291 -28.89 0.41 8.88
CA GLU A 291 -29.88 0.75 7.85
C GLU A 291 -29.66 -0.06 6.56
N ILE A 292 -28.42 -0.49 6.31
CA ILE A 292 -28.09 -1.43 5.24
C ILE A 292 -27.18 -2.54 5.78
N LYS A 293 -27.29 -3.73 5.18
CA LYS A 293 -26.34 -4.82 5.39
C LYS A 293 -25.18 -4.68 4.42
N TRP A 294 -23.98 -4.91 4.92
CA TRP A 294 -22.73 -4.85 4.17
C TRP A 294 -21.90 -6.10 4.41
#